data_AF-A0A6A8ANR5-F1
#
_entry.id   AF-A0A6A8ANR5-F1
#
_cell.length_a   1.000
_cell.length_b   1.000
_cell.length_c   1.000
_cell.angle_alpha   90.00
_cell.angle_beta   90.00
_cell.angle_gamma   90.00
#
_symmetry.space_group_name_H-M   'P 1'
#
loop_
_entity.id
_entity.type
_entity.pdbx_description
1 polymer ?
#
loop_
_entity_poly.entity_id
_entity_poly.type
_entity_poly.pdbx_seq_one_letter_code
_entity_poly.pdbx_strand_id
1 'polypeptide(L)'
;MSNDRTLGGAILVGSIAGIAIYFWLLFMSPWPELTIQVSAFAAVSMVLLIIAWIGYTLATTPPPMPLEDFDFDVDDDSEKEDKNATDQ
;
A
#
# COMPACT_ATOMS: atom_id res chain seq x y z
N MET A 1 -20.31 16.95 -0.54
CA MET A 1 -20.67 15.64 -1.13
C MET A 1 -20.18 15.47 -2.58
N SER A 2 -19.01 16.01 -2.92
CA SER A 2 -18.40 15.94 -4.26
C SER A 2 -16.97 15.40 -4.24
N ASN A 3 -16.44 15.00 -3.08
CA ASN A 3 -15.02 14.67 -2.95
C ASN A 3 -14.72 13.23 -3.41
N ASP A 4 -15.57 12.26 -3.06
CA ASP A 4 -15.36 10.85 -3.43
C ASP A 4 -15.55 10.58 -4.92
N ARG A 5 -16.52 11.24 -5.56
CA ARG A 5 -16.77 11.09 -7.00
C ARG A 5 -15.67 11.72 -7.85
N THR A 6 -15.09 12.81 -7.38
CA THR A 6 -13.98 13.50 -8.07
C THR A 6 -12.69 12.72 -7.91
N LEU A 7 -12.43 12.16 -6.71
CA LEU A 7 -11.29 11.28 -6.48
C LEU A 7 -11.39 9.99 -7.32
N GLY A 8 -12.56 9.35 -7.32
CA GLY A 8 -12.80 8.16 -8.15
C GLY A 8 -12.69 8.46 -9.65
N GLY A 9 -13.23 9.59 -10.10
CA GLY A 9 -13.11 10.05 -11.48
C GLY A 9 -11.66 10.35 -11.88
N ALA A 10 -10.89 11.00 -10.99
CA ALA A 10 -9.48 11.29 -11.22
C ALA A 10 -8.64 10.02 -11.33
N ILE A 11 -8.89 9.02 -10.47
CA ILE A 11 -8.20 7.72 -10.52
C ILE A 11 -8.56 6.96 -11.81
N LEU A 12 -9.83 7.00 -12.23
CA LEU A 12 -10.29 6.36 -13.46
C LEU A 12 -9.66 6.98 -14.70
N VAL A 13 -9.67 8.32 -14.79
CA VAL A 13 -9.04 9.05 -15.90
C VAL A 13 -7.53 8.84 -15.89
N GLY A 14 -6.89 8.89 -14.72
CA GLY A 14 -5.45 8.62 -14.57
C GLY A 14 -5.07 7.22 -15.02
N SER A 15 -5.88 6.21 -14.68
CA SER A 15 -5.66 4.82 -15.08
C SER A 15 -5.82 4.64 -16.59
N ILE A 16 -6.89 5.18 -17.17
CA ILE A 16 -7.14 5.10 -18.62
C ILE A 16 -6.04 5.84 -19.39
N ALA A 17 -5.63 7.02 -18.93
CA ALA A 17 -4.54 7.78 -19.53
C ALA A 17 -3.20 7.02 -19.42
N GLY A 18 -2.90 6.43 -18.28
CA GLY A 18 -1.70 5.62 -18.08
C GLY A 18 -1.65 4.41 -19.03
N ILE A 19 -2.76 3.70 -19.20
CA ILE A 19 -2.88 2.59 -20.14
C ILE A 19 -2.69 3.06 -21.58
N ALA A 20 -3.35 4.15 -21.98
CA ALA A 20 -3.25 4.69 -23.33
C ALA A 20 -1.83 5.15 -23.67
N ILE A 21 -1.15 5.82 -22.73
CA ILE A 21 0.24 6.25 -22.88
C ILE A 21 1.16 5.02 -22.98
N TYR A 22 1.00 4.03 -22.10
CA TYR A 22 1.82 2.81 -22.14
C TYR A 22 1.63 2.05 -23.45
N PHE A 23 0.39 1.88 -23.91
CA PHE A 23 0.07 1.22 -25.17
C PHE A 23 0.70 1.96 -26.36
N TRP A 24 0.63 3.30 -26.37
CA TRP A 24 1.25 4.12 -27.41
C TRP A 24 2.78 4.00 -27.42
N LEU A 25 3.43 4.06 -26.25
CA LEU A 25 4.87 3.87 -26.14
C LEU A 25 5.31 2.47 -26.56
N LEU A 26 4.47 1.45 -26.40
CA LEU A 26 4.82 0.08 -26.73
C LEU A 26 4.66 -0.22 -28.23
N PHE A 27 3.57 0.26 -28.85
CA PHE A 27 3.25 -0.06 -30.26
C PHE A 27 3.71 0.97 -31.28
N MET A 28 3.79 2.25 -30.91
CA MET A 28 4.13 3.33 -31.86
C MET A 28 5.57 3.84 -31.71
N SER A 29 6.26 3.50 -30.62
CA SER A 29 7.64 3.92 -30.40
C SER A 29 8.62 3.07 -31.21
N PRO A 30 9.68 3.68 -31.77
CA PRO A 30 10.81 2.94 -32.35
C PRO A 30 11.61 2.12 -31.32
N TRP A 31 11.34 2.29 -30.02
CA TRP A 31 12.13 1.74 -28.91
C TRP A 31 11.28 0.84 -27.99
N PRO A 32 10.63 -0.22 -28.52
CA PRO A 32 9.81 -1.10 -27.70
C PRO A 32 10.63 -1.83 -26.63
N GLU A 33 11.86 -2.24 -26.97
CA GLU A 33 12.81 -2.88 -26.05
C GLU A 33 13.09 -2.01 -24.82
N LEU A 34 13.38 -0.72 -25.05
CA LEU A 34 13.66 0.24 -23.98
C LEU A 34 12.43 0.46 -23.09
N THR A 35 11.23 0.49 -23.68
CA THR A 35 9.98 0.68 -22.95
C THR A 35 9.71 -0.47 -21.97
N ILE A 36 9.89 -1.72 -22.42
CA ILE A 36 9.77 -2.91 -21.57
C ILE A 36 10.86 -2.92 -20.49
N GLN A 37 12.10 -2.57 -20.83
CA GLN A 37 13.20 -2.54 -19.87
C GLN A 37 12.95 -1.50 -18.76
N VAL A 38 12.45 -0.32 -19.12
CA VAL A 38 12.13 0.74 -18.15
C VAL A 38 10.93 0.35 -17.28
N SER A 39 9.87 -0.24 -17.83
CA SER A 39 8.72 -0.67 -17.02
C SER A 39 9.06 -1.82 -16.08
N ALA A 40 9.87 -2.79 -16.54
CA ALA A 40 10.40 -3.86 -15.71
C ALA A 40 11.31 -3.31 -14.60
N PHE A 41 12.21 -2.37 -14.93
CA PHE A 41 13.04 -1.70 -13.93
C PHE A 41 12.21 -0.91 -12.92
N ALA A 42 11.15 -0.21 -13.36
CA ALA A 42 10.26 0.52 -12.48
C ALA A 42 9.51 -0.41 -11.50
N ALA A 43 9.01 -1.54 -11.99
CA ALA A 43 8.36 -2.55 -11.16
C ALA A 43 9.32 -3.11 -10.10
N VAL A 44 10.54 -3.49 -10.50
CA VAL A 44 11.57 -4.01 -9.57
C VAL A 44 12.03 -2.92 -8.60
N SER A 45 12.23 -1.69 -9.07
CA SER A 45 12.64 -0.55 -8.24
C SER A 45 11.59 -0.23 -7.18
N MET A 46 10.30 -0.31 -7.50
CA MET A 46 9.23 -0.11 -6.52
C MET A 46 9.34 -1.11 -5.36
N VAL A 47 9.59 -2.39 -5.67
CA VAL A 47 9.76 -3.44 -4.65
C VAL A 47 11.04 -3.22 -3.85
N LEU A 48 12.15 -2.94 -4.52
CA LEU A 48 13.44 -2.70 -3.87
C LEU A 48 13.41 -1.46 -2.98
N LEU A 49 12.70 -0.40 -3.35
CA LEU A 49 12.51 0.78 -2.52
C LEU A 49 11.75 0.45 -1.24
N ILE A 50 10.71 -0.39 -1.30
CA ILE A 50 9.98 -0.84 -0.11
C ILE A 50 10.91 -1.65 0.80
N ILE A 51 11.67 -2.61 0.24
CA ILE A 51 12.62 -3.43 1.01
C ILE A 51 13.71 -2.56 1.62
N ALA A 52 14.27 -1.62 0.86
CA ALA A 52 15.29 -0.70 1.32
C ALA A 52 14.75 0.23 2.42
N TRP A 53 13.50 0.68 2.32
CA TRP A 53 12.84 1.48 3.35
C TRP A 53 12.68 0.68 4.64
N ILE A 54 12.21 -0.57 4.56
CA ILE A 54 12.09 -1.45 5.73
C ILE A 54 13.48 -1.71 6.34
N GLY A 55 14.48 -2.04 5.52
CA GLY A 55 15.86 -2.21 5.98
C GLY A 55 16.43 -0.93 6.62
N TYR A 56 16.10 0.24 6.09
CA TYR A 56 16.44 1.53 6.67
C TYR A 56 15.79 1.73 8.04
N THR A 57 14.51 1.38 8.20
CA THR A 57 13.85 1.46 9.52
C THR A 57 14.47 0.50 10.53
N LEU A 58 14.81 -0.74 10.13
CA LEU A 58 15.44 -1.72 11.02
C LEU A 58 16.87 -1.32 11.42
N ALA A 59 17.64 -0.75 10.49
CA ALA A 59 18.99 -0.26 10.76
C ALA A 59 19.00 1.00 11.64
N THR A 60 17.91 1.77 11.65
CA THR A 60 17.76 3.00 12.44
C THR A 60 16.98 2.80 13.73
N THR A 61 16.41 1.61 13.97
CA THR A 61 15.90 1.20 15.29
C THR A 61 16.99 0.47 16.07
N PRO A 62 17.51 1.05 17.18
CA PRO A 62 18.34 0.32 18.12
C PRO A 62 17.56 -0.86 18.69
N PRO A 63 18.23 -1.98 19.01
CA PRO A 63 17.62 -3.22 19.42
C PRO A 63 16.51 -2.98 20.47
N PRO A 64 15.31 -3.55 20.24
CA PRO A 64 14.19 -3.40 21.16
C PRO A 64 14.62 -3.76 22.57
N MET A 65 14.28 -2.90 23.54
CA MET A 65 14.46 -3.20 24.95
C MET A 65 13.75 -4.54 25.29
N PRO A 66 14.31 -5.31 26.24
CA PRO A 66 13.78 -6.61 26.66
C PRO A 66 12.28 -6.56 26.94
N LEU A 67 11.60 -7.62 26.50
CA LEU A 67 10.16 -7.85 26.56
C LEU A 67 9.64 -8.09 27.99
N GLU A 68 9.96 -7.24 28.97
CA GLU A 68 9.45 -7.36 30.35
C GLU A 68 8.26 -6.44 30.67
N ASP A 69 7.95 -5.45 29.82
CA ASP A 69 6.83 -4.51 30.04
C ASP A 69 5.60 -4.75 29.12
N PHE A 70 5.53 -5.91 28.45
CA PHE A 70 4.27 -6.38 27.85
C PHE A 70 3.47 -7.13 28.91
N ASP A 71 3.02 -6.40 29.93
CA ASP A 71 1.85 -6.82 30.70
C ASP A 71 0.71 -6.94 29.70
N PHE A 72 0.35 -8.19 29.44
CA PHE A 72 -0.83 -8.63 28.74
C PHE A 72 -2.07 -8.24 29.57
N ASP A 73 -2.38 -6.94 29.68
CA ASP A 73 -3.72 -6.48 30.08
C ASP A 73 -4.65 -6.57 28.85
N VAL A 74 -4.80 -7.80 28.36
CA VAL A 74 -5.86 -8.21 27.42
C VAL A 74 -6.99 -8.81 28.26
N ASP A 75 -7.43 -8.11 29.30
CA ASP A 75 -8.61 -8.48 30.07
C ASP A 75 -9.45 -7.23 30.37
N ASP A 76 -10.73 -7.31 30.02
CA ASP A 76 -11.84 -6.40 30.38
C ASP A 76 -12.20 -5.25 29.44
N ASP A 77 -12.56 -5.51 28.17
CA ASP A 77 -13.56 -4.63 27.51
C ASP A 77 -14.43 -5.27 26.39
N SER A 78 -14.51 -6.60 26.30
CA SER A 78 -15.31 -7.28 25.26
C SER A 78 -16.46 -8.16 25.75
N GLU A 79 -16.80 -8.18 27.05
CA GLU A 79 -17.80 -9.13 27.58
C GLU A 79 -19.00 -8.52 28.34
N LYS A 80 -19.36 -7.25 28.06
CA LYS A 80 -20.53 -6.60 28.70
C LYS A 80 -21.66 -6.17 27.77
N GLU A 81 -21.56 -6.31 26.45
CA GLU A 81 -22.63 -5.84 25.53
C GLU A 81 -23.64 -6.91 25.06
N ASP A 82 -23.37 -8.21 25.22
CA ASP A 82 -24.24 -9.29 24.67
C ASP A 82 -25.24 -9.91 25.68
N LYS A 83 -25.44 -9.30 26.86
CA LYS A 83 -26.35 -9.81 27.90
C LYS A 83 -27.64 -9.00 28.07
N ASN A 84 -27.85 -7.94 27.30
CA ASN A 84 -29.07 -7.11 27.36
C ASN A 84 -30.03 -7.31 26.18
N ALA A 85 -29.80 -8.31 25.31
CA ALA A 85 -30.65 -8.61 24.16
C ALA A 85 -31.49 -9.89 24.29
N THR A 86 -31.42 -10.59 25.44
CA THR A 86 -32.11 -11.88 25.65
C THR A 86 -33.25 -11.82 26.69
N ASP A 87 -33.56 -10.64 27.23
CA ASP A 87 -34.75 -10.43 28.08
C ASP A 87 -35.69 -9.38 27.46
N GLN A 88 -36.23 -9.71 26.28
CA GLN A 88 -37.47 -9.15 25.70
C GLN A 88 -38.20 -10.26 24.96
#